data_AF-A0A7V5R479-F1
#
_entry.id   AF-A0A7V5R479-F1
#
_cell.length_a   1.000
_cell.length_b   1.000
_cell.length_c   1.000
_cell.angle_alpha   90.00
_cell.angle_beta   90.00
_cell.angle_gamma   90.00
#
_symmetry.space_group_name_H-M   'P 1'
#
loop_
_entity.id
_entity.type
_entity.pdbx_description
1 polymer ?
#
loop_
_entity_poly.entity_id
_entity_poly.type
_entity_poly.pdbx_seq_one_letter_code
_entity_poly.pdbx_strand_id
1 'polypeptide(L)'
;MSEVRTPDAIWRFRIAGEDGKKTLKIELFRAGQWRRSWRPYKRNMYPRPPIRKPEYWHTRYRLRIDGRWFGKEGFKYRFLTIEQATRLVSRLTINQF
;
A
#
# COMPACT_ATOMS: atom_id res chain seq x y z
N MET A 1 3.87 -4.73 -18.75
CA MET A 1 2.73 -3.80 -18.63
C MET A 1 2.63 -3.33 -17.18
N SER A 2 2.95 -2.06 -16.90
CA SER A 2 2.63 -1.47 -15.60
C SER A 2 1.10 -1.48 -15.46
N GLU A 3 0.58 -2.05 -14.38
CA GLU A 3 -0.84 -1.97 -14.09
C GLU A 3 -1.16 -0.48 -13.86
N VAL A 4 -1.66 0.23 -14.88
CA VAL A 4 -2.03 1.65 -14.81
C VAL A 4 -3.16 1.75 -13.79
N ARG A 5 -2.80 2.19 -12.59
CA ARG A 5 -3.70 2.38 -11.46
C ARG A 5 -3.58 3.80 -11.00
N THR A 6 -4.71 4.39 -10.63
CA THR A 6 -4.78 5.76 -10.15
C THR A 6 -4.70 5.75 -8.62
N PRO A 7 -3.74 6.48 -8.01
CA PRO A 7 -3.70 6.60 -6.56
C PRO A 7 -4.90 7.42 -6.07
N ASP A 8 -5.51 6.98 -4.97
CA ASP A 8 -6.53 7.75 -4.24
C ASP A 8 -5.90 8.95 -3.53
N ALA A 9 -4.66 8.79 -3.05
CA ALA A 9 -3.91 9.84 -2.38
C ALA A 9 -2.40 9.70 -2.63
N ILE A 10 -1.70 10.83 -2.61
CA ILE A 10 -0.25 10.90 -2.73
C ILE A 10 0.28 11.75 -1.58
N TRP A 11 1.14 11.18 -0.76
CA TRP A 11 1.84 11.85 0.31
C TRP A 11 3.31 12.04 -0.08
N ARG A 12 3.84 13.24 0.18
CA ARG A 12 5.24 13.58 -0.07
C ARG A 12 5.83 14.15 1.20
N PHE A 13 6.86 13.50 1.72
CA PHE A 13 7.54 13.92 2.94
C PHE A 13 8.97 14.28 2.61
N ARG A 14 9.45 15.43 3.10
CA ARG A 14 10.89 15.75 3.08
C ARG A 14 11.51 15.11 4.32
N ILE A 15 12.39 14.15 4.12
CA ILE A 15 13.16 13.48 5.16
C ILE A 15 14.62 13.94 5.06
N ALA A 16 15.27 14.17 6.20
CA ALA A 16 16.72 14.30 6.23
C ALA A 16 17.32 12.91 6.08
N GLY A 17 18.29 12.74 5.18
CA GLY A 17 19.10 11.53 5.06
C GLY A 17 20.58 11.90 5.11
N GLU A 18 21.44 10.89 5.21
CA GLU A 18 22.90 11.05 5.30
C GLU A 18 23.47 11.87 4.11
N ASP A 19 22.92 11.70 2.90
CA ASP A 19 23.31 12.43 1.68
C ASP A 19 22.52 13.73 1.44
N GLY A 20 21.72 14.20 2.40
CA GLY A 20 20.91 15.42 2.32
C GLY A 20 19.38 15.20 2.33
N LYS A 21 18.62 16.23 1.93
CA LYS A 21 17.13 16.20 1.96
C LYS A 21 16.59 15.29 0.86
N LYS A 22 16.08 14.11 1.23
CA LYS A 22 15.38 13.20 0.32
C LYS A 22 13.87 13.42 0.42
N THR A 23 13.15 13.30 -0.70
CA THR A 23 11.69 13.30 -0.69
C THR A 23 11.18 11.87 -0.76
N LEU A 24 10.50 11.42 0.30
CA LEU A 24 9.80 10.14 0.35
C LEU A 24 8.41 10.33 -0.27
N LYS A 25 8.12 9.59 -1.34
CA LYS A 25 6.82 9.59 -2.01
C LYS A 25 6.05 8.32 -1.66
N ILE A 26 4.87 8.48 -1.08
CA ILE A 26 3.98 7.38 -0.71
C ILE A 26 2.64 7.57 -1.42
N GLU A 27 2.22 6.55 -2.17
CA GLU A 27 0.99 6.55 -2.93
C GLU A 27 0.04 5.50 -2.38
N LEU A 28 -1.20 5.91 -2.11
CA LEU A 28 -2.27 5.06 -1.60
C LEU A 28 -3.21 4.69 -2.74
N PHE A 29 -3.57 3.42 -2.82
CA PHE A 29 -4.50 2.92 -3.85
C PHE A 29 -5.58 2.08 -3.19
N ARG A 30 -6.86 2.34 -3.50
CA ARG A 30 -7.98 1.52 -2.98
C ARG A 30 -7.83 0.05 -3.36
N ALA A 31 -8.03 -0.85 -2.40
CA ALA A 31 -7.98 -2.29 -2.63
C ALA A 31 -8.97 -2.75 -3.72
N GLY A 32 -10.12 -2.07 -3.85
CA GLY A 32 -11.12 -2.34 -4.89
C GLY A 32 -10.58 -2.41 -6.32
N GLN A 33 -9.48 -1.73 -6.63
CA GLN A 33 -8.82 -1.80 -7.94
C GLN A 33 -8.25 -3.20 -8.26
N TRP A 34 -8.15 -4.09 -7.27
CA TRP A 34 -7.69 -5.48 -7.41
C TRP A 34 -8.82 -6.50 -7.28
N ARG A 35 -10.06 -6.07 -7.04
CA ARG A 35 -11.21 -6.98 -6.82
C ARG A 35 -11.41 -7.95 -7.98
N ARG A 36 -11.23 -7.49 -9.23
CA ARG A 36 -11.36 -8.33 -10.43
C ARG A 36 -10.28 -9.41 -10.55
N SER A 37 -9.12 -9.21 -9.92
CA SER A 37 -8.01 -10.17 -9.94
C SER A 37 -8.07 -11.16 -8.78
N TRP A 38 -8.95 -10.94 -7.81
CA TRP A 38 -9.09 -11.79 -6.64
C TRP A 38 -9.75 -13.11 -6.98
N ARG A 39 -9.18 -14.19 -6.44
CA ARG A 39 -9.75 -15.54 -6.51
C ARG A 39 -9.55 -16.21 -5.16
N PRO A 40 -10.55 -16.93 -4.63
CA PRO A 40 -10.48 -17.47 -3.27
C PRO A 40 -9.30 -18.42 -3.06
N TYR A 41 -8.91 -19.19 -4.08
CA TYR A 41 -7.81 -20.15 -4.00
C TYR A 41 -6.41 -19.53 -4.20
N LYS A 42 -6.30 -18.27 -4.66
CA LYS A 42 -5.01 -17.61 -4.85
C LYS A 42 -4.49 -17.05 -3.52
N ARG A 43 -3.31 -17.50 -3.09
CA ARG A 43 -2.67 -17.09 -1.82
C ARG A 43 -1.80 -15.83 -1.93
N ASN A 44 -1.94 -15.05 -3.00
CA ASN A 44 -1.09 -13.90 -3.28
C ASN A 44 -1.62 -12.57 -2.72
N MET A 45 -2.81 -12.55 -2.10
CA MET A 45 -3.43 -11.37 -1.49
C MET A 45 -3.48 -11.51 0.03
N TYR A 46 -3.00 -10.49 0.75
CA TYR A 46 -2.92 -10.47 2.20
C TYR A 46 -3.44 -9.15 2.80
N PRO A 47 -4.25 -9.18 3.87
CA PRO A 47 -4.94 -10.37 4.37
C PRO A 47 -5.90 -10.92 3.32
N ARG A 48 -6.24 -12.21 3.40
CA ARG A 48 -7.09 -12.85 2.39
C ARG A 48 -8.44 -12.11 2.30
N PRO A 49 -8.82 -11.60 1.12
CA PRO A 49 -10.12 -10.96 0.97
C PRO A 49 -11.25 -11.99 1.19
N PRO A 50 -12.30 -11.65 1.95
CA PRO A 50 -13.46 -12.49 2.18
C PRO A 50 -14.35 -12.59 0.94
N ILE A 51 -15.06 -13.71 0.80
CA ILE A 51 -15.92 -13.96 -0.38
C ILE A 51 -17.16 -13.07 -0.40
N ARG A 52 -17.77 -12.83 0.76
CA ARG A 52 -19.09 -12.18 0.88
C ARG A 52 -19.06 -10.86 1.66
N LYS A 53 -17.93 -10.14 1.68
CA LYS A 53 -17.83 -8.83 2.35
C LYS A 53 -17.27 -7.77 1.40
N PRO A 54 -18.10 -7.08 0.60
CA PRO A 54 -17.63 -6.06 -0.33
C PRO A 54 -16.91 -4.90 0.38
N GLU A 55 -17.25 -4.61 1.63
CA GLU A 55 -16.68 -3.55 2.47
C GLU A 55 -15.16 -3.69 2.63
N TYR A 56 -14.64 -4.92 2.58
CA TYR A 56 -13.20 -5.20 2.61
C TYR A 56 -12.44 -4.37 1.56
N TRP A 57 -13.02 -4.25 0.36
CA TRP A 57 -12.38 -3.58 -0.78
C TRP A 57 -12.40 -2.07 -0.67
N HIS A 58 -13.36 -1.52 0.08
CA HIS A 58 -13.54 -0.09 0.29
C HIS A 58 -12.77 0.41 1.51
N THR A 59 -12.55 -0.43 2.51
CA THR A 59 -11.88 -0.07 3.77
C THR A 59 -10.37 -0.28 3.75
N ARG A 60 -9.83 -0.85 2.67
CA ARG A 60 -8.41 -1.21 2.57
C ARG A 60 -7.72 -0.58 1.38
N TYR A 61 -6.40 -0.45 1.53
CA TYR A 61 -5.51 0.22 0.61
C TYR A 61 -4.23 -0.58 0.41
N ARG A 62 -3.62 -0.43 -0.76
CA ARG A 62 -2.26 -0.89 -1.03
C ARG A 62 -1.36 0.33 -1.20
N LEU A 63 -0.13 0.23 -0.71
CA LEU A 63 0.84 1.32 -0.73
C LEU A 63 1.91 1.10 -1.78
N ARG A 64 2.31 2.17 -2.44
CA ARG A 64 3.54 2.24 -3.24
C ARG A 64 4.45 3.29 -2.63
N ILE A 65 5.66 2.91 -2.26
CA ILE A 65 6.65 3.76 -1.59
C ILE A 65 7.82 3.90 -2.56
N ASP A 66 8.13 5.13 -2.97
CA ASP A 66 9.16 5.46 -3.97
C ASP A 66 9.09 4.56 -5.22
N GLY A 67 7.87 4.37 -5.73
CA GLY A 67 7.61 3.57 -6.93
C GLY A 67 7.58 2.04 -6.70
N ARG A 68 7.91 1.55 -5.50
CA ARG A 68 7.89 0.11 -5.17
C ARG A 68 6.65 -0.26 -4.35
N TRP A 69 5.98 -1.35 -4.73
CA TRP A 69 4.82 -1.83 -3.97
C TRP A 69 5.25 -2.32 -2.59
N PHE A 70 4.61 -1.80 -1.54
CA PHE A 70 4.80 -2.32 -0.20
C PHE A 70 4.20 -3.72 -0.07
N GLY A 71 4.99 -4.67 0.42
CA GLY A 71 4.66 -6.09 0.39
C GLY A 71 5.03 -6.81 1.68
N LYS A 72 4.74 -8.11 1.69
CA LYS A 72 5.32 -9.11 2.60
C LYS A 72 5.85 -10.21 1.71
N GLU A 73 6.98 -10.81 2.07
CA GLU A 73 7.51 -11.97 1.35
C GLU A 73 6.42 -13.07 1.22
N GLY A 74 6.33 -13.67 0.04
CA GLY A 74 5.28 -14.64 -0.30
C GLY A 74 3.91 -14.04 -0.69
N PHE A 75 3.70 -12.72 -0.54
CA PHE A 75 2.43 -12.06 -0.90
C PHE A 75 2.63 -10.92 -1.88
N LYS A 76 2.14 -11.10 -3.12
CA LYS A 76 2.19 -10.07 -4.16
C LYS A 76 1.39 -8.82 -3.79
N TYR A 77 0.22 -8.96 -3.19
CA TYR A 77 -0.69 -7.86 -2.86
C TYR A 77 -0.88 -7.78 -1.34
N ARG A 78 -0.42 -6.68 -0.74
CA ARG A 78 -0.63 -6.39 0.68
C ARG A 78 -1.62 -5.23 0.83
N PHE A 79 -2.68 -5.47 1.58
CA PHE A 79 -3.76 -4.53 1.86
C PHE A 79 -3.77 -4.15 3.34
N LEU A 80 -3.84 -2.86 3.60
CA LEU A 80 -3.81 -2.23 4.92
C LEU A 80 -5.08 -1.42 5.12
N THR A 81 -5.54 -1.28 6.36
CA THR A 81 -6.50 -0.23 6.69
C THR A 81 -5.83 1.14 6.60
N ILE A 82 -6.61 2.22 6.56
CA ILE A 82 -6.06 3.58 6.55
C ILE A 82 -5.21 3.87 7.80
N GLU A 83 -5.63 3.38 8.96
CA GLU A 83 -4.89 3.51 10.23
C GLU A 83 -3.55 2.78 10.17
N GLN A 84 -3.52 1.55 9.64
CA GLN A 84 -2.29 0.78 9.46
C GLN A 84 -1.34 1.47 8.48
N ALA A 85 -1.87 2.00 7.38
CA ALA A 85 -1.10 2.77 6.41
C ALA A 85 -0.49 4.02 7.07
N THR A 86 -1.30 4.78 7.81
CA THR A 86 -0.84 6.00 8.50
C THR A 86 0.24 5.69 9.53
N ARG A 87 0.06 4.67 10.37
CA ARG A 87 1.07 4.22 11.35
C ARG A 87 2.38 3.78 10.68
N LEU A 88 2.29 3.08 9.55
CA LEU A 88 3.47 2.68 8.77
C LEU A 88 4.21 3.91 8.26
N VAL A 89 3.47 4.87 7.69
CA VAL A 89 4.05 6.12 7.17
C VAL A 89 4.71 6.93 8.26
N SER A 90 4.07 7.11 9.42
CA SER A 90 4.67 7.78 10.57
C SER A 90 5.98 7.13 11.02
N ARG A 91 6.04 5.78 11.05
CA ARG A 91 7.28 5.07 11.40
C ARG A 91 8.39 5.27 10.36
N LEU A 92 8.04 5.25 9.07
CA LEU A 92 9.01 5.49 7.99
C LEU A 92 9.57 6.90 8.00
N THR A 93 8.77 7.88 8.45
CA THR A 93 9.23 9.27 8.58
C THR A 93 10.02 9.53 9.86
N ILE A 94 9.78 8.75 10.94
CA ILE A 94 10.47 8.91 12.24
C ILE A 94 11.80 8.14 12.28
N ASN A 95 11.86 6.90 11.80
CA ASN A 95 13.06 6.04 11.84
C ASN A 95 14.16 6.44 10.83
N GLN A 96 14.20 7.70 10.41
CA GLN A 96 15.25 8.26 9.56
C GLN A 96 15.99 9.41 10.27
N PHE A 97 15.69 9.63 11.55
CA PHE A 97 16.44 10.43 12.51
C PHE A 97 17.08 9.49 13.53
#